data_AF-A0A0F4YTG6-F1
#
_entry.id   AF-A0A0F4YTG6-F1
#
_cell.length_a   1.000
_cell.length_b   1.000
_cell.length_c   1.000
_cell.angle_alpha   90.00
_cell.angle_beta   90.00
_cell.angle_gamma   90.00
#
_symmetry.space_group_name_H-M   'P 1'
#
loop_
_entity.id
_entity.type
_entity.pdbx_description
1 polymer ?
#
loop_
_entity_poly.entity_id
_entity_poly.type
_entity_poly.pdbx_seq_one_letter_code
_entity_poly.pdbx_strand_id
1 'polypeptide(L)'
;MCSTGNPCTECAAHNRECVYDEAADRRRKAFTKFTQEQLQYYRGFLERLLDSIRYGDRDRLDDMINVIRSGASMDEIAAMVDQILGETNKADVMDEDMGEEAEEGSEAMSGLVEGLTLDPNK
;
A
#
# COMPACT_ATOMS: atom_id res chain seq x y z
N MET A 1 -13.35 23.68 -19.49
CA MET A 1 -12.40 22.53 -19.55
C MET A 1 -11.29 22.94 -20.52
N CYS A 2 -10.03 23.08 -20.07
CA CYS A 2 -8.92 23.56 -20.92
C CYS A 2 -8.51 22.45 -21.88
N SER A 3 -8.99 22.53 -23.12
CA SER A 3 -8.79 21.57 -24.21
C SER A 3 -7.37 21.66 -24.78
N THR A 4 -6.88 20.55 -25.34
CA THR A 4 -5.53 20.36 -25.91
C THR A 4 -5.12 21.50 -26.86
N GLY A 5 -3.95 22.11 -26.61
CA GLY A 5 -3.35 23.16 -27.45
C GLY A 5 -2.56 24.18 -26.61
N ASN A 6 -1.59 24.87 -27.20
CA ASN A 6 -0.93 26.05 -26.63
C ASN A 6 -1.08 27.23 -27.60
N PRO A 7 -1.82 28.30 -27.23
CA PRO A 7 -2.56 28.50 -25.97
C PRO A 7 -3.82 27.61 -25.88
N CYS A 8 -4.24 27.24 -24.67
CA CYS A 8 -5.51 26.49 -24.54
C CYS A 8 -6.72 27.38 -24.82
N THR A 9 -7.86 26.76 -25.14
CA THR A 9 -9.08 27.45 -25.63
C THR A 9 -9.52 28.64 -24.77
N GLU A 10 -9.40 28.51 -23.45
CA GLU A 10 -9.76 29.56 -22.50
C GLU A 10 -8.78 30.74 -22.54
N CYS A 11 -7.48 30.47 -22.61
CA CYS A 11 -6.44 31.50 -22.69
C CYS A 11 -6.50 32.25 -24.02
N ALA A 12 -6.78 31.53 -25.11
CA ALA A 12 -7.02 32.10 -26.43
C ALA A 12 -8.25 33.03 -26.44
N ALA A 13 -9.37 32.59 -25.84
CA ALA A 13 -10.60 33.37 -25.79
C ALA A 13 -10.46 34.70 -25.02
N HIS A 14 -9.57 34.73 -24.03
CA HIS A 14 -9.36 35.91 -23.19
C HIS A 14 -8.10 36.71 -23.52
N ASN A 15 -7.38 36.39 -24.61
CA ASN A 15 -6.10 37.01 -24.97
C ASN A 15 -5.11 37.08 -23.79
N ARG A 16 -5.08 36.02 -22.98
CA ARG A 16 -4.15 35.88 -21.84
C ARG A 16 -3.00 34.96 -22.22
N GLU A 17 -1.81 35.27 -21.74
CA GLU A 17 -0.64 34.42 -21.91
C GLU A 17 -0.90 33.04 -21.27
N CYS A 18 -0.72 31.98 -22.05
CA CYS A 18 -0.91 30.61 -21.60
C CYS A 18 0.42 30.06 -21.05
N VAL A 19 0.76 30.42 -19.82
CA VAL A 19 1.98 29.95 -19.16
C VAL A 19 1.76 28.52 -18.65
N TYR A 20 2.45 27.57 -19.28
CA TYR A 20 2.45 26.17 -18.86
C TYR A 20 3.63 25.90 -17.93
N ASP A 21 3.35 25.81 -16.63
CA ASP A 21 4.32 25.29 -15.67
C ASP A 21 4.07 23.78 -15.49
N GLU A 22 4.98 22.96 -16.00
CA GLU A 22 4.90 21.51 -15.93
C GLU A 22 4.82 20.98 -14.50
N ALA A 23 5.39 21.71 -13.52
CA ALA A 23 5.39 21.32 -12.11
C ALA A 23 4.13 21.80 -11.36
N ALA A 24 3.49 22.89 -11.82
CA ALA A 24 2.29 23.46 -11.19
C ALA A 24 0.97 23.00 -11.84
N ASP A 25 0.98 22.45 -13.07
CA ASP A 25 -0.24 21.91 -13.69
C ASP A 25 -0.68 20.62 -12.99
N ARG A 26 -1.65 20.78 -12.09
CA ARG A 26 -2.26 19.70 -11.28
C ARG A 26 -2.84 18.56 -12.12
N ARG A 27 -3.14 18.76 -13.40
CA ARG A 27 -3.68 17.69 -14.27
C ARG A 27 -2.66 16.59 -14.56
N ARG A 28 -1.37 16.93 -14.64
CA ARG A 28 -0.31 15.92 -14.87
C ARG A 28 0.19 15.29 -13.58
N LYS A 29 0.03 15.97 -12.44
CA LYS A 29 0.44 15.46 -11.12
C LYS A 29 -0.35 14.20 -10.68
N ALA A 30 -1.63 14.12 -11.04
CA ALA A 30 -2.47 12.96 -10.70
C ALA A 30 -2.12 11.72 -11.54
N PHE A 31 -1.89 11.88 -12.84
CA PHE A 31 -1.54 10.76 -13.72
C PHE A 31 -0.15 10.21 -13.39
N THR A 32 0.85 11.08 -13.20
CA THR A 32 2.20 10.64 -12.79
C THR A 32 2.18 9.88 -11.47
N LYS A 33 1.45 10.40 -10.47
CA LYS A 33 1.31 9.72 -9.18
C LYS A 33 0.62 8.37 -9.32
N PHE A 34 -0.49 8.29 -10.05
CA PHE A 34 -1.21 7.04 -10.29
C PHE A 34 -0.36 6.02 -11.05
N THR A 35 0.37 6.44 -12.10
CA THR A 35 1.31 5.56 -12.81
C THR A 35 2.42 5.07 -11.88
N GLN A 36 2.97 5.94 -11.03
CA GLN A 36 3.99 5.57 -10.06
C GLN A 36 3.46 4.54 -9.04
N GLU A 37 2.26 4.75 -8.51
CA GLU A 37 1.59 3.81 -7.59
C GLU A 37 1.35 2.45 -8.25
N GLN A 38 0.87 2.44 -9.50
CA GLN A 38 0.71 1.19 -10.26
C GLN A 38 2.04 0.47 -10.48
N LEU A 39 3.11 1.21 -10.85
CA LEU A 39 4.43 0.62 -11.03
C LEU A 39 4.97 0.02 -9.73
N GLN A 40 4.76 0.69 -8.59
CA GLN A 40 5.12 0.15 -7.28
C GLN A 40 4.34 -1.12 -6.94
N TYR A 41 3.03 -1.12 -7.20
CA TYR A 41 2.18 -2.29 -7.03
C TYR A 41 2.68 -3.48 -7.86
N TYR A 42 2.89 -3.30 -9.16
CA TYR A 42 3.36 -4.38 -10.04
C TYR A 42 4.75 -4.87 -9.69
N ARG A 43 5.65 -3.97 -9.28
CA ARG A 43 6.98 -4.37 -8.80
C ARG A 43 6.88 -5.25 -7.56
N GLY A 44 6.11 -4.83 -6.55
CA GLY A 44 5.93 -5.62 -5.34
C GLY A 44 5.24 -6.96 -5.60
N PHE A 45 4.28 -7.00 -6.53
CA PHE A 45 3.67 -8.25 -6.97
C PHE A 45 4.68 -9.19 -7.65
N LEU A 46 5.52 -8.68 -8.55
CA LEU A 46 6.56 -9.48 -9.20
C LEU A 46 7.58 -10.03 -8.21
N GLU A 47 7.98 -9.24 -7.22
CA GLU A 47 8.87 -9.68 -6.13
C GLU A 47 8.23 -10.86 -5.37
N ARG A 48 6.96 -10.74 -4.96
CA ARG A 48 6.21 -11.84 -4.31
C ARG A 48 6.05 -13.08 -5.20
N LEU A 49 5.77 -12.90 -6.48
CA LEU A 49 5.66 -14.01 -7.43
C LEU A 49 7.00 -14.77 -7.57
N LEU A 50 8.11 -14.03 -7.66
CA LEU A 50 9.44 -14.63 -7.72
C LEU A 50 9.79 -15.36 -6.42
N ASP A 51 9.43 -14.81 -5.27
CA ASP A 51 9.64 -15.45 -3.97
C ASP A 51 8.81 -16.73 -3.85
N SER A 52 7.56 -16.72 -4.31
CA SER A 52 6.74 -17.93 -4.41
C SER A 52 7.43 -19.00 -5.24
N ILE A 53 7.99 -18.67 -6.42
CA ILE A 53 8.73 -19.63 -7.26
C ILE A 53 10.02 -20.15 -6.60
N ARG A 54 10.70 -19.32 -5.81
CA ARG A 54 11.98 -19.68 -5.18
C ARG A 54 11.81 -20.53 -3.92
N TYR A 55 10.79 -20.24 -3.13
CA TYR A 55 10.62 -20.78 -1.78
C TYR A 55 9.34 -21.59 -1.60
N GLY A 56 8.42 -21.51 -2.56
CA GLY A 56 7.14 -22.21 -2.53
C GLY A 56 7.30 -23.71 -2.74
N ASP A 57 6.37 -24.45 -2.14
CA ASP A 57 6.28 -25.89 -2.30
C ASP A 57 5.82 -26.29 -3.71
N ARG A 58 6.28 -27.44 -4.18
CA ARG A 58 6.14 -27.87 -5.57
C ARG A 58 4.68 -28.05 -5.99
N ASP A 59 3.86 -28.66 -5.13
CA ASP A 59 2.44 -28.91 -5.43
C ASP A 59 1.68 -27.59 -5.58
N ARG A 60 1.96 -26.62 -4.69
CA ARG A 60 1.37 -25.28 -4.74
C ARG A 60 1.84 -24.47 -5.96
N LEU A 61 3.09 -24.65 -6.36
CA LEU A 61 3.62 -24.03 -7.57
C LEU A 61 2.96 -24.59 -8.84
N ASP A 62 2.69 -25.89 -8.87
CA ASP A 62 1.97 -26.52 -9.99
C ASP A 62 0.53 -25.97 -10.08
N ASP A 63 -0.16 -25.78 -8.95
CA ASP A 63 -1.46 -25.12 -8.90
C ASP A 63 -1.40 -23.67 -9.42
N MET A 64 -0.37 -22.91 -9.01
CA MET A 64 -0.13 -21.55 -9.50
C MET A 64 0.11 -21.48 -10.99
N ILE A 65 0.91 -22.41 -11.53
CA ILE A 65 1.15 -22.51 -12.97
C ILE A 65 -0.15 -22.84 -13.70
N ASN A 66 -1.00 -23.71 -13.15
CA ASN A 66 -2.28 -24.06 -13.74
C ASN A 66 -3.24 -22.86 -13.82
N VAL A 67 -3.30 -22.04 -12.77
CA VAL A 67 -4.11 -20.80 -12.76
C VAL A 67 -3.58 -19.77 -13.75
N ILE A 68 -2.27 -19.59 -13.84
CA ILE A 68 -1.70 -18.69 -14.86
C ILE A 68 -2.03 -19.18 -16.28
N ARG A 69 -1.94 -20.49 -16.51
CA ARG A 69 -2.22 -21.10 -17.82
C ARG A 69 -3.70 -21.12 -18.19
N SER A 70 -4.61 -21.05 -17.22
CA SER A 70 -6.05 -20.97 -17.50
C SER A 70 -6.47 -19.59 -18.03
N GLY A 71 -5.56 -18.61 -18.01
CA GLY A 71 -5.85 -17.23 -18.41
C GLY A 71 -6.56 -16.45 -17.31
N ALA A 72 -6.35 -16.82 -16.04
CA ALA A 72 -6.89 -16.11 -14.90
C ALA A 72 -6.47 -14.63 -14.88
N SER A 73 -7.30 -13.81 -14.25
CA SER A 73 -7.03 -12.40 -14.07
C SER A 73 -5.83 -12.17 -13.14
N MET A 74 -5.22 -10.99 -13.24
CA MET A 74 -4.10 -10.61 -12.37
C MET A 74 -4.47 -10.63 -10.89
N ASP A 75 -5.72 -10.28 -10.55
CA ASP A 75 -6.21 -10.29 -9.16
C ASP A 75 -6.30 -11.72 -8.61
N GLU A 76 -6.75 -12.67 -9.43
CA GLU A 76 -6.80 -14.10 -9.06
C GLU A 76 -5.40 -14.68 -8.87
N ILE A 77 -4.46 -14.34 -9.76
CA ILE A 77 -3.06 -14.75 -9.64
C ILE A 77 -2.43 -14.13 -8.39
N ALA A 78 -2.68 -12.85 -8.10
CA ALA A 78 -2.19 -12.16 -6.91
C ALA A 78 -2.69 -12.82 -5.61
N ALA A 79 -3.98 -13.13 -5.54
CA ALA A 79 -4.56 -13.80 -4.37
C ALA A 79 -3.94 -15.18 -4.11
N MET A 80 -3.55 -15.89 -5.17
CA MET A 80 -2.88 -17.19 -5.04
C MET A 80 -1.42 -17.05 -4.59
N VAL A 81 -0.68 -16.09 -5.14
CA VAL A 81 0.71 -15.80 -4.72
C VAL A 81 0.76 -15.44 -3.23
N ASP A 82 -0.17 -14.61 -2.76
CA ASP A 82 -0.24 -14.21 -1.36
C ASP A 82 -0.59 -15.38 -0.43
N GLN A 83 -1.38 -16.37 -0.89
CA GLN A 83 -1.64 -17.61 -0.15
C GLN A 83 -0.38 -18.46 0.03
N ILE A 84 0.37 -18.68 -1.06
CA ILE A 84 1.60 -19.50 -1.02
C ILE A 84 2.60 -18.91 -0.02
N LEU A 85 2.78 -17.58 -0.04
CA LEU A 85 3.68 -16.88 0.87
C LEU A 85 3.16 -16.80 2.32
N GLY A 86 1.85 -16.63 2.50
CA GLY A 86 1.21 -16.61 3.81
C GLY A 86 1.31 -17.94 4.56
N GLU A 87 1.38 -19.05 3.82
CA GLU A 87 1.51 -20.39 4.39
C GLU A 87 2.97 -20.77 4.69
N THR A 88 3.94 -20.32 3.89
CA THR A 88 5.38 -20.48 4.23
C THR A 88 5.72 -19.84 5.59
N ASN A 89 5.12 -18.67 5.89
CA ASN A 89 5.36 -17.98 7.18
C ASN A 89 4.74 -18.69 8.40
N LYS A 90 3.79 -19.61 8.22
CA LYS A 90 3.19 -20.39 9.32
C LYS A 90 4.01 -21.63 9.69
N ALA A 91 4.82 -22.14 8.77
CA ALA A 91 5.68 -23.30 9.03
C ALA A 91 6.88 -22.95 9.91
N ASP A 92 7.24 -21.67 10.03
CA ASP A 92 8.35 -21.17 10.84
C ASP A 92 7.93 -20.73 12.27
N VAL A 93 6.64 -20.80 12.62
CA VAL A 93 6.13 -20.45 13.95
C VAL A 93 5.52 -21.70 14.62
N MET A 94 6.38 -22.67 14.94
CA MET A 94 6.05 -23.78 15.83
C MET A 94 7.30 -24.15 16.65
N ASP A 95 7.54 -23.40 17.73
CA ASP A 95 8.17 -23.87 18.99
C ASP A 95 8.29 -22.69 19.98
N GLU A 96 7.18 -22.24 20.56
CA GLU A 96 7.16 -21.59 21.89
C GLU A 96 5.85 -21.99 22.59
N ASP A 97 5.84 -23.21 23.12
CA ASP A 97 4.99 -23.58 24.25
C ASP A 97 5.59 -22.96 25.52
N MET A 98 4.92 -21.94 26.05
CA MET A 98 5.13 -21.51 27.43
C MET A 98 3.79 -21.05 28.01
N GLY A 99 3.16 -21.97 28.73
CA GLY A 99 2.26 -21.60 29.81
C GLY A 99 3.05 -21.06 30.99
N GLU A 100 2.50 -20.06 31.69
CA GLU A 100 2.41 -20.03 33.16
C GLU A 100 1.62 -18.80 33.64
N GLU A 101 0.68 -19.10 34.53
CA GLU A 101 0.18 -18.35 35.69
C GLU A 101 -0.17 -16.85 35.58
N ALA A 102 -1.47 -16.55 35.78
CA ALA A 102 -1.92 -15.23 36.21
C ALA A 102 -1.99 -15.18 37.74
N GLU A 103 -1.03 -14.52 38.37
CA GLU A 103 -1.09 -14.08 39.78
C GLU A 103 -1.71 -12.68 39.87
N GLU A 104 -2.68 -12.54 40.77
CA GLU A 104 -3.37 -11.30 41.14
C GLU A 104 -2.44 -10.33 41.87
N GLY A 105 -2.55 -9.03 41.59
CA GLY A 105 -1.81 -8.02 42.36
C GLY A 105 -2.21 -6.59 42.01
N SER A 106 -2.98 -5.99 42.91
CA SER A 106 -3.56 -4.63 42.88
C SER A 106 -2.55 -3.50 42.73
N GLU A 107 -2.96 -2.39 42.12
CA GLU A 107 -2.71 -1.03 42.65
C GLU A 107 -3.59 0.01 41.95
N ALA A 108 -4.67 0.41 42.63
CA ALA A 108 -5.46 1.59 42.28
C ALA A 108 -5.09 2.71 43.25
N MET A 109 -4.37 3.73 42.75
CA MET A 109 -4.22 5.02 43.41
C MET A 109 -4.32 6.13 42.36
N SER A 110 -5.55 6.45 41.95
CA SER A 110 -5.83 7.72 41.25
C SER A 110 -6.02 8.80 42.31
N GLY A 111 -4.94 9.49 42.62
CA GLY A 111 -4.91 10.65 43.50
C GLY A 111 -4.99 11.96 42.70
N LEU A 112 -6.15 12.59 42.82
CA LEU A 112 -6.37 14.04 43.01
C LEU A 112 -5.96 15.05 41.91
N VAL A 113 -7.04 15.60 41.36
CA VAL A 113 -7.26 16.95 40.81
C VAL A 113 -6.54 18.09 41.56
N GLU A 114 -6.04 19.09 40.81
CA GLU A 114 -6.50 20.50 40.82
C GLU A 114 -5.44 21.51 40.29
N GLY A 115 -5.93 22.55 39.60
CA GLY A 115 -5.27 23.86 39.47
C GLY A 115 -4.72 24.17 38.07
N LEU A 116 -5.51 24.75 37.15
CA LEU A 116 -5.64 26.20 36.92
C LEU A 116 -4.30 26.96 36.96
N THR A 117 -3.79 27.41 35.81
CA THR A 117 -3.83 28.82 35.35
C THR A 117 -2.79 29.14 34.25
N LEU A 118 -3.31 29.83 33.22
CA LEU A 118 -2.70 30.93 32.45
C LEU A 118 -1.45 30.67 31.58
N ASP A 119 -1.69 30.77 30.27
CA ASP A 119 -0.72 31.22 29.25
C ASP A 119 -0.07 32.56 29.65
N PRO A 120 1.18 32.85 29.23
CA PRO A 120 1.31 33.76 28.07
C PRO A 120 2.67 33.68 27.33
N ASN A 121 2.72 33.24 26.06
CA ASN A 121 3.52 33.91 25.01
C ASN A 121 3.41 33.24 23.62
N LYS A 122 3.07 34.09 22.64
CA LYS A 122 3.21 33.97 21.18
C LYS A 122 2.02 33.43 20.38
#